data_AF-A0A1E4XA19-F1
#
_entry.id   AF-A0A1E4XA19-F1
#
_cell.length_a   1.000
_cell.length_b   1.000
_cell.length_c   1.000
_cell.angle_alpha   90.00
_cell.angle_beta   90.00
_cell.angle_gamma   90.00
#
_symmetry.space_group_name_H-M   'P 1'
#
loop_
_entity.id
_entity.type
_entity.pdbx_description
1 polymer ?
#
loop_
_entity_poly.entity_id
_entity_poly.type
_entity_poly.pdbx_seq_one_letter_code
_entity_poly.pdbx_strand_id
1 'polypeptide(L)'
;MELNPYRKRFEAASAALLVAKKNLEDQHTLLGWLHCFNEVEAKASLELARARVEAIQKDLNSTRMGIPYLATWAPLSVAEIIKLRLFGTIPRPKSKPKPKVDPEREAKLAKLEEGLKVEIGAVEKIYYQIQFNKTLDWLEADAEIATYNRQVADLEPEVAKLGADVRRFDEHLVQPLLDMKQLTGELALAVEARESAAEFDLRFKASPDAISRRVVQQQCFNLFGLDNTDKAFRIKNGQVESLQRNLAKVETIITELQKRESRGITRLVIDGTNLCYRGRNPNRKFIGVVALTHLVPILQQLWPGVEIIICFDPGTLKNSAKLWPDGEKHFHHSVQIHEIAQGNTADETIIELASGETEYVISNDTFRDFQSRPPVKEGRVFKADITTNDILVLPLAAHARFGSSQSVPSPAIAVESADAST
;
A
#
# COMPACT_ATOMS: atom_id res chain seq x y z
N MET A 1 -13.57 -0.94 2.81
CA MET A 1 -13.64 -0.04 3.98
C MET A 1 -12.80 1.18 3.67
N GLU A 2 -13.43 2.30 3.31
CA GLU A 2 -12.73 3.55 2.94
C GLU A 2 -12.01 4.23 4.13
N LEU A 3 -12.29 3.76 5.35
CA LEU A 3 -11.81 4.37 6.58
C LEU A 3 -10.37 4.00 6.94
N ASN A 4 -9.75 3.02 6.28
CA ASN A 4 -8.39 2.57 6.58
C ASN A 4 -7.34 3.50 5.94
N PRO A 5 -6.51 4.22 6.73
CA PRO A 5 -5.55 5.19 6.19
C PRO A 5 -4.40 4.53 5.42
N TYR A 6 -4.10 3.26 5.67
CA TYR A 6 -3.01 2.53 5.02
C TYR A 6 -3.39 1.98 3.64
N ARG A 7 -4.69 1.78 3.38
CA ARG A 7 -5.17 1.06 2.19
C ARG A 7 -4.72 1.71 0.88
N LYS A 8 -4.82 3.04 0.74
CA LYS A 8 -4.35 3.74 -0.48
C LYS A 8 -2.84 3.58 -0.71
N ARG A 9 -2.04 3.68 0.36
CA ARG A 9 -0.58 3.50 0.30
C ARG A 9 -0.23 2.05 -0.03
N PHE A 10 -0.92 1.10 0.59
CA PHE A 10 -0.77 -0.33 0.32
C PHE A 10 -1.10 -0.68 -1.14
N GLU A 11 -2.22 -0.17 -1.67
CA GLU A 11 -2.63 -0.38 -3.06
C GLU A 11 -1.60 0.21 -4.04
N ALA A 12 -1.12 1.43 -3.78
CA ALA A 12 -0.08 2.07 -4.59
C ALA A 12 1.25 1.30 -4.55
N ALA A 13 1.73 0.91 -3.36
CA ALA A 13 2.96 0.14 -3.19
C ALA A 13 2.85 -1.26 -3.82
N SER A 14 1.69 -1.92 -3.68
CA SER A 14 1.43 -3.23 -4.30
C SER A 14 1.40 -3.15 -5.82
N ALA A 15 0.79 -2.10 -6.38
CA ALA A 15 0.79 -1.86 -7.82
C ALA A 15 2.20 -1.57 -8.34
N ALA A 16 2.99 -0.75 -7.63
CA ALA A 16 4.38 -0.49 -7.97
C ALA A 16 5.23 -1.76 -7.94
N LEU A 17 5.06 -2.60 -6.90
CA LEU A 17 5.75 -3.88 -6.78
C LEU A 17 5.38 -4.82 -7.93
N LEU A 18 4.11 -4.90 -8.31
CA LEU A 18 3.66 -5.73 -9.43
C LEU A 18 4.31 -5.29 -10.74
N VAL A 19 4.37 -3.97 -11.00
CA VAL A 19 5.02 -3.42 -12.19
C VAL A 19 6.53 -3.72 -12.18
N ALA A 20 7.21 -3.52 -11.05
CA ALA A 20 8.64 -3.81 -10.92
C ALA A 20 8.94 -5.29 -11.16
N LYS A 21 8.14 -6.21 -10.59
CA LYS A 21 8.28 -7.66 -10.82
C LYS A 21 8.03 -8.04 -12.27
N LYS A 22 7.00 -7.46 -12.90
CA LYS A 22 6.71 -7.73 -14.31
C LYS A 22 7.86 -7.26 -15.21
N ASN A 23 8.36 -6.04 -15.00
CA ASN A 23 9.48 -5.53 -15.78
C ASN A 23 10.74 -6.39 -15.59
N LEU A 24 11.00 -6.86 -14.37
CA LEU A 24 12.11 -7.78 -14.09
C LEU A 24 11.94 -9.12 -14.83
N GLU A 25 10.73 -9.69 -14.85
CA GLU A 25 10.41 -10.91 -15.58
C GLU A 25 10.54 -10.74 -17.10
N ASP A 26 10.04 -9.63 -17.64
CA ASP A 26 10.16 -9.28 -19.06
C ASP A 26 11.65 -9.14 -19.46
N GLN A 27 12.47 -8.49 -18.62
CA GLN A 27 13.92 -8.36 -18.83
C GLN A 27 14.64 -9.70 -18.73
N HIS A 28 14.34 -10.53 -17.74
CA HIS A 28 14.90 -11.87 -17.66
C HIS A 28 14.51 -12.76 -18.84
N THR A 29 13.28 -12.63 -19.34
CA THR A 29 12.82 -13.36 -20.53
C THR A 29 13.57 -12.90 -21.78
N LEU A 30 13.70 -11.58 -21.97
CA LEU A 30 14.43 -10.99 -23.09
C LEU A 30 15.91 -11.40 -23.06
N LEU A 31 16.58 -11.24 -21.92
CA LEU A 31 17.98 -11.59 -21.77
C LEU A 31 18.22 -13.10 -21.79
N GLY A 32 17.30 -13.91 -21.27
CA GLY A 32 17.34 -15.36 -21.40
C GLY A 32 17.31 -15.79 -22.87
N TRP A 33 16.43 -15.18 -23.67
CA TRP A 33 16.40 -15.40 -25.12
C TRP A 33 17.70 -14.96 -25.80
N LEU A 34 18.25 -13.80 -25.42
CA LEU A 34 19.49 -13.28 -25.99
C LEU A 34 20.73 -14.09 -25.60
N HIS A 35 20.83 -14.58 -24.37
CA HIS A 35 21.92 -15.45 -23.93
C HIS A 35 21.89 -16.82 -24.62
N CYS A 36 20.70 -17.31 -24.97
CA CYS A 36 20.55 -18.52 -25.76
C CYS A 36 20.79 -18.30 -27.26
N PHE A 37 20.97 -17.05 -27.72
CA PHE A 37 21.22 -16.75 -29.12
C PHE A 37 22.64 -17.15 -29.52
N ASN A 38 22.75 -18.22 -30.29
CA ASN A 38 24.02 -18.67 -30.85
C ASN A 38 24.33 -17.90 -32.15
N GLU A 39 25.19 -16.88 -32.06
CA GLU A 39 25.57 -16.07 -33.21
C GLU A 39 26.22 -16.89 -34.33
N VAL A 40 26.94 -17.96 -34.00
CA VAL A 40 27.60 -18.85 -34.99
C VAL A 40 26.56 -19.61 -35.80
N GLU A 41 25.58 -20.20 -35.11
CA GLU A 41 24.48 -20.93 -35.74
C GLU A 41 23.56 -19.99 -36.55
N ALA A 42 23.31 -18.78 -36.04
CA ALA A 42 22.54 -17.76 -36.76
C ALA A 42 23.25 -17.30 -38.03
N LYS A 43 24.58 -17.08 -38.00
CA LYS A 43 25.38 -16.76 -39.19
C LYS A 43 25.36 -17.90 -40.20
N ALA A 44 25.51 -19.15 -39.76
CA ALA A 44 25.42 -20.31 -40.64
C ALA A 44 24.04 -20.42 -41.30
N SER A 45 22.97 -20.18 -40.52
CA SER A 45 21.58 -20.16 -41.01
C SER A 45 21.35 -19.03 -42.01
N LEU A 46 21.94 -17.85 -41.78
CA LEU A 46 21.87 -16.70 -42.69
C LEU A 46 22.51 -17.02 -44.05
N GLU A 47 23.71 -17.61 -44.04
CA GLU A 47 24.41 -18.01 -45.27
C GLU A 47 23.63 -19.07 -46.04
N LEU A 48 23.04 -20.05 -45.34
CA LEU A 48 22.19 -21.06 -45.95
C LEU A 48 20.93 -20.46 -46.58
N ALA A 49 20.27 -19.52 -45.89
CA ALA A 49 19.09 -18.82 -46.42
C ALA A 49 19.45 -17.95 -47.63
N ARG A 50 20.59 -17.25 -47.62
CA ARG A 50 21.11 -16.50 -48.78
C ARG A 50 21.36 -17.40 -49.98
N ALA A 51 22.00 -18.56 -49.77
CA ALA A 51 22.23 -19.53 -50.83
C ALA A 51 20.91 -20.05 -51.44
N ARG A 52 19.86 -20.23 -50.63
CA ARG A 52 18.52 -20.59 -51.13
C ARG A 52 17.90 -19.47 -51.96
N VAL A 53 17.99 -18.22 -51.50
CA VAL A 53 17.53 -17.05 -52.27
C VAL A 53 18.23 -17.00 -53.63
N GLU A 54 19.55 -17.16 -53.67
CA GLU A 54 20.32 -17.19 -54.93
C GLU A 54 19.91 -18.34 -55.85
N ALA A 55 19.69 -19.54 -55.30
CA ALA A 55 19.23 -20.70 -56.06
C ALA A 55 17.84 -20.45 -56.68
N ILE A 56 16.89 -19.96 -55.88
CA ILE A 56 15.55 -19.60 -56.35
C ILE A 56 15.63 -18.49 -57.41
N GLN A 57 16.49 -17.48 -57.22
CA GLN A 57 16.68 -16.40 -58.18
C GLN A 57 17.25 -16.92 -59.51
N LYS A 58 18.20 -17.86 -59.46
CA LYS A 58 18.77 -18.51 -60.64
C LYS A 58 17.73 -19.34 -61.38
N ASP A 59 16.88 -20.07 -60.65
CA ASP A 59 15.76 -20.84 -61.22
C ASP A 59 14.69 -19.94 -61.81
N LEU A 60 14.40 -18.81 -61.16
CA LEU A 60 13.49 -17.79 -61.66
C LEU A 60 14.02 -17.18 -62.96
N ASN A 61 15.30 -16.82 -62.99
CA ASN A 61 15.96 -16.25 -64.16
C ASN A 61 16.03 -17.24 -65.32
N SER A 62 16.38 -18.51 -65.07
CA SER A 62 16.39 -19.54 -66.12
C SER A 62 14.98 -19.84 -66.65
N THR A 63 13.97 -19.86 -65.77
CA THR A 63 12.56 -20.05 -66.15
C THR A 63 12.02 -18.83 -66.89
N ARG A 64 12.44 -17.59 -66.56
CA ARG A 64 12.10 -16.35 -67.28
C ARG A 64 12.82 -16.26 -68.64
N MET A 65 14.08 -16.66 -68.71
CA MET A 65 14.94 -16.68 -69.92
C MET A 65 14.67 -17.88 -70.85
N GLY A 66 13.50 -18.52 -70.74
CA GLY A 66 13.10 -19.63 -71.59
C GLY A 66 13.47 -19.44 -73.06
N ILE A 67 13.76 -20.56 -73.72
CA ILE A 67 14.34 -20.75 -75.05
C ILE A 67 13.76 -19.88 -76.21
N PRO A 68 12.54 -19.30 -76.20
CA PRO A 68 12.07 -18.51 -77.35
C PRO A 68 12.92 -17.28 -77.69
N TYR A 69 13.69 -16.72 -76.75
CA TYR A 69 14.48 -15.51 -77.03
C TYR A 69 15.77 -15.78 -77.83
N LEU A 70 16.33 -16.99 -77.75
CA LEU A 70 17.45 -17.41 -78.60
C LEU A 70 16.97 -18.05 -79.91
N ALA A 71 15.74 -18.59 -79.94
CA ALA A 71 15.15 -19.21 -81.14
C ALA A 71 14.69 -18.21 -82.22
N THR A 72 14.67 -16.90 -81.93
CA THR A 72 14.35 -15.85 -82.91
C THR A 72 15.55 -15.42 -83.76
N TRP A 73 16.77 -15.85 -83.40
CA TRP A 73 17.99 -15.65 -84.19
C TRP A 73 18.34 -16.90 -85.02
N ALA A 74 17.36 -17.42 -85.78
CA ALA A 74 17.70 -18.39 -86.81
C ALA A 74 18.56 -17.69 -87.88
N PRO A 75 19.74 -18.22 -88.26
CA PRO A 75 20.50 -17.66 -89.37
C PRO A 75 19.63 -17.67 -90.63
N LEU A 76 19.61 -16.54 -91.35
CA LEU A 76 18.88 -16.43 -92.62
C LEU A 76 19.32 -17.57 -93.54
N SER A 77 18.36 -18.28 -94.15
CA SER A 77 18.70 -19.26 -95.16
C SER A 77 19.37 -18.59 -96.36
N VAL A 78 20.19 -19.32 -97.12
CA VAL A 78 20.88 -18.80 -98.32
C VAL A 78 19.89 -18.17 -99.30
N ALA A 79 18.68 -18.73 -99.44
CA ALA A 79 17.62 -18.18 -100.27
C ALA A 79 17.09 -16.82 -99.77
N GLU A 80 17.03 -16.61 -98.45
CA GLU A 80 16.62 -15.34 -97.83
C GLU A 80 17.72 -14.29 -97.94
N ILE A 81 18.99 -14.68 -97.83
CA ILE A 81 20.16 -13.81 -98.08
C ILE A 81 20.18 -13.33 -99.54
N ILE A 82 19.87 -14.22 -100.48
CA ILE A 82 19.77 -13.88 -101.92
C ILE A 82 18.60 -12.91 -102.17
N LYS A 83 17.44 -13.11 -101.56
CA LYS A 83 16.30 -12.19 -101.66
C LYS A 83 16.60 -10.80 -101.07
N LEU A 84 17.33 -10.76 -99.94
CA LEU A 84 17.78 -9.51 -99.31
C LEU A 84 18.70 -8.70 -100.25
N ARG A 85 19.61 -9.37 -100.96
CA ARG A 85 20.55 -8.75 -101.90
C ARG A 85 19.90 -8.29 -103.20
N LEU A 86 18.91 -9.02 -103.71
CA LEU A 86 18.28 -8.72 -105.00
C LEU A 86 17.14 -7.70 -104.92
N PHE A 87 16.40 -7.63 -103.81
CA PHE A 87 15.16 -6.86 -103.73
C PHE A 87 15.11 -5.81 -102.60
N GLY A 88 16.20 -5.63 -101.84
CA GLY A 88 16.33 -4.59 -100.81
C GLY A 88 15.30 -4.63 -99.68
N THR A 89 14.48 -5.67 -99.60
CA THR A 89 13.42 -5.82 -98.60
C THR A 89 13.92 -6.72 -97.49
N ILE A 90 14.05 -6.16 -96.29
CA ILE A 90 14.26 -6.94 -95.06
C ILE A 90 12.99 -7.80 -94.88
N PRO A 91 13.07 -9.14 -94.87
CA PRO A 91 11.92 -9.94 -94.51
C PRO A 91 11.56 -9.57 -93.08
N ARG A 92 10.40 -8.94 -92.87
CA ARG A 92 9.87 -8.77 -91.52
C ARG A 92 9.80 -10.17 -90.93
N PRO A 93 10.43 -10.44 -89.77
CA PRO A 93 10.26 -11.72 -89.12
C PRO A 93 8.75 -11.91 -88.99
N LYS A 94 8.24 -13.04 -89.47
CA LYS A 94 6.83 -13.38 -89.26
C LYS A 94 6.62 -13.25 -87.76
N SER A 95 5.86 -12.23 -87.36
CA SER A 95 5.35 -12.08 -86.01
C SER A 95 4.61 -13.39 -85.73
N LYS A 96 5.29 -14.32 -85.07
CA LYS A 96 4.61 -15.48 -84.51
C LYS A 96 3.57 -14.88 -83.54
N PRO A 97 2.33 -15.40 -83.52
CA PRO A 97 1.35 -14.97 -82.53
C PRO A 97 2.01 -14.97 -81.16
N LYS A 98 1.71 -13.97 -80.31
CA LYS A 98 2.17 -13.90 -78.91
C LYS A 98 2.19 -15.33 -78.37
N PRO A 99 3.33 -15.88 -77.91
CA PRO A 99 3.39 -17.25 -77.45
C PRO A 99 2.23 -17.45 -76.49
N LYS A 100 1.38 -18.46 -76.72
CA LYS A 100 0.33 -18.82 -75.77
C LYS A 100 1.03 -18.93 -74.43
N VAL A 101 0.59 -18.09 -73.49
CA VAL A 101 1.03 -18.13 -72.11
C VAL A 101 0.90 -19.57 -71.65
N ASP A 102 2.03 -20.18 -71.29
CA ASP A 102 2.08 -21.55 -70.81
C ASP A 102 1.67 -21.51 -69.33
N PRO A 103 0.45 -21.99 -68.99
CA PRO A 103 -0.09 -21.89 -67.64
C PRO A 103 0.75 -22.67 -66.62
N GLU A 104 1.45 -23.74 -67.05
CA GLU A 104 2.34 -24.50 -66.19
C GLU A 104 3.60 -23.69 -65.84
N ARG A 105 4.12 -22.93 -66.82
CA ARG A 105 5.25 -22.02 -66.62
C ARG A 105 4.89 -20.87 -65.69
N GLU A 106 3.71 -20.27 -65.86
CA GLU A 106 3.24 -19.19 -64.98
C GLU A 106 3.01 -19.69 -63.55
N ALA A 107 2.39 -20.86 -63.38
CA ALA A 107 2.23 -21.47 -62.06
C ALA A 107 3.58 -21.77 -61.39
N LYS A 108 4.59 -22.22 -62.16
CA LYS A 108 5.94 -22.44 -61.66
C LYS A 108 6.62 -21.13 -61.26
N LEU A 109 6.47 -20.07 -62.05
CA LEU A 109 6.99 -18.73 -61.73
C LEU A 109 6.36 -18.19 -60.46
N ALA A 110 5.02 -18.22 -60.34
CA ALA A 110 4.32 -17.76 -59.15
C ALA A 110 4.77 -18.50 -57.88
N LYS A 111 4.98 -19.82 -57.97
CA LYS A 111 5.48 -20.63 -56.84
C LYS A 111 6.91 -20.26 -56.45
N LEU A 112 7.79 -20.00 -57.42
CA LEU A 112 9.16 -19.54 -57.17
C LEU A 112 9.19 -18.12 -56.60
N GLU A 113 8.31 -17.23 -57.06
CA GLU A 113 8.19 -15.86 -56.54
C GLU A 113 7.71 -15.85 -55.08
N GLU A 114 6.72 -16.68 -54.75
CA GLU A 114 6.26 -16.83 -53.35
C GLU A 114 7.36 -17.44 -52.46
N GLY A 115 8.03 -18.50 -52.95
CA GLY A 115 9.16 -19.10 -52.22
C GLY A 115 10.32 -18.12 -52.00
N LEU A 116 10.63 -17.30 -53.00
CA LEU A 116 11.63 -16.24 -52.90
C LEU A 116 11.27 -15.22 -51.83
N LYS A 117 10.00 -14.78 -51.79
CA LYS A 117 9.51 -13.82 -50.79
C LYS A 117 9.65 -14.36 -49.37
N VAL A 118 9.31 -15.62 -49.15
CA VAL A 118 9.45 -16.29 -47.83
C VAL A 118 10.92 -16.34 -47.40
N GLU A 119 11.81 -16.77 -48.29
CA GLU A 119 13.24 -16.89 -47.96
C GLU A 119 13.91 -15.52 -47.77
N ILE A 120 13.52 -14.49 -48.54
CA ILE A 120 13.96 -13.10 -48.30
C ILE A 120 13.52 -12.63 -46.90
N GLY A 121 12.27 -12.86 -46.52
CA GLY A 121 11.79 -12.52 -45.17
C GLY A 121 12.54 -13.27 -44.06
N ALA A 122 12.95 -14.51 -44.30
CA ALA A 122 13.78 -15.27 -43.37
C ALA A 122 15.19 -14.68 -43.24
N VAL A 123 15.83 -14.30 -44.35
CA VAL A 123 17.13 -13.63 -44.38
C VAL A 123 17.08 -12.31 -43.59
N GLU A 124 16.07 -11.48 -43.84
CA GLU A 124 15.87 -10.22 -43.13
C GLU A 124 15.73 -10.46 -41.62
N LYS A 125 14.86 -11.39 -41.23
CA LYS A 125 14.65 -11.72 -39.81
C LYS A 125 15.93 -12.16 -39.10
N ILE A 126 16.69 -13.11 -39.68
CA ILE A 126 17.94 -13.60 -39.08
C ILE A 126 18.97 -12.47 -39.03
N TYR A 127 19.07 -11.66 -40.08
CA TYR A 127 19.98 -10.52 -40.12
C TYR A 127 19.65 -9.50 -39.01
N TYR A 128 18.37 -9.15 -38.83
CA TYR A 128 17.94 -8.28 -37.73
C TYR A 128 18.31 -8.85 -36.37
N GLN A 129 18.12 -10.15 -36.14
CA GLN A 129 18.47 -10.78 -34.85
C GLN A 129 19.98 -10.70 -34.58
N ILE A 130 20.83 -10.95 -35.59
CA ILE A 130 22.28 -10.81 -35.47
C ILE A 130 22.68 -9.36 -35.18
N GLN A 131 22.12 -8.40 -35.91
CA GLN A 131 22.41 -6.98 -35.70
C GLN A 131 21.97 -6.52 -34.31
N PHE A 132 20.74 -6.86 -33.91
CA PHE A 132 20.19 -6.51 -32.61
C PHE A 132 21.07 -7.02 -31.47
N ASN A 133 21.49 -8.28 -31.51
CA ASN A 133 22.38 -8.85 -30.48
C ASN A 133 23.74 -8.15 -30.46
N LYS A 134 24.32 -7.83 -31.62
CA LYS A 134 25.61 -7.10 -31.69
C LYS A 134 25.55 -5.68 -31.15
N THR A 135 24.42 -5.00 -31.33
CA THR A 135 24.24 -3.61 -30.88
C THR A 135 23.78 -3.50 -29.44
N LEU A 136 23.40 -4.61 -28.81
CA LEU A 136 22.93 -4.61 -27.45
C LEU A 136 24.10 -4.32 -26.49
N ASP A 137 23.91 -3.33 -25.63
CA ASP A 137 24.80 -3.10 -24.51
C ASP A 137 24.39 -3.99 -23.33
N TRP A 138 25.13 -5.08 -23.16
CA TRP A 138 24.91 -6.03 -22.06
C TRP A 138 25.10 -5.40 -20.68
N LEU A 139 25.96 -4.38 -20.57
CA LEU A 139 26.19 -3.68 -19.31
C LEU A 139 24.98 -2.83 -18.92
N GLU A 140 24.36 -2.17 -19.90
CA GLU A 140 23.12 -1.40 -19.70
C GLU A 140 21.97 -2.32 -19.27
N ALA A 141 21.81 -3.47 -19.94
CA ALA A 141 20.77 -4.43 -19.61
C ALA A 141 20.95 -5.04 -18.20
N ASP A 142 22.19 -5.37 -17.81
CA ASP A 142 22.50 -5.83 -16.45
C ASP A 142 22.23 -4.73 -15.40
N ALA A 143 22.51 -3.47 -15.73
CA ALA A 143 22.22 -2.34 -14.86
C ALA A 143 20.71 -2.11 -14.69
N GLU A 144 19.90 -2.32 -15.74
CA GLU A 144 18.44 -2.28 -15.66
C GLU A 144 17.90 -3.41 -14.76
N ILE A 145 18.38 -4.65 -14.93
CA ILE A 145 18.03 -5.77 -14.04
C ILE A 145 18.38 -5.43 -12.59
N ALA A 146 19.59 -4.92 -12.33
CA ALA A 146 20.03 -4.56 -10.99
C ALA A 146 19.12 -3.48 -10.38
N THR A 147 18.67 -2.53 -11.21
CA THR A 147 17.73 -1.47 -10.81
C THR A 147 16.37 -2.06 -10.42
N TYR A 148 15.78 -2.92 -11.25
CA TYR A 148 14.49 -3.55 -10.92
C TYR A 148 14.59 -4.48 -9.71
N ASN A 149 15.67 -5.24 -9.58
CA ASN A 149 15.92 -6.07 -8.40
C ASN A 149 15.98 -5.24 -7.12
N ARG A 150 16.66 -4.09 -7.16
CA ARG A 150 16.70 -3.16 -6.03
C ARG A 150 15.32 -2.61 -5.70
N GLN A 151 14.55 -2.19 -6.72
CA GLN A 151 13.18 -1.72 -6.52
C GLN A 151 12.29 -2.80 -5.88
N VAL A 152 12.39 -4.04 -6.33
CA VAL A 152 11.67 -5.17 -5.73
C VAL A 152 12.12 -5.38 -4.28
N ALA A 153 13.42 -5.40 -4.01
CA ALA A 153 13.98 -5.58 -2.66
C ALA A 153 13.56 -4.48 -1.68
N ASP A 154 13.40 -3.23 -2.16
CA ASP A 154 12.96 -2.10 -1.36
C ASP A 154 11.42 -2.13 -1.14
N LEU A 155 10.64 -2.47 -2.17
CA LEU A 155 9.16 -2.45 -2.12
C LEU A 155 8.54 -3.66 -1.42
N GLU A 156 9.15 -4.85 -1.51
CA GLU A 156 8.63 -6.06 -0.84
C GLU A 156 8.44 -5.91 0.68
N PRO A 157 9.44 -5.47 1.46
CA PRO A 157 9.26 -5.29 2.89
C PRO A 157 8.27 -4.17 3.21
N GLU A 158 8.20 -3.11 2.39
CA GLU A 158 7.22 -2.03 2.55
C GLU A 158 5.79 -2.54 2.36
N VAL A 159 5.51 -3.30 1.29
CA VAL A 159 4.20 -3.90 1.02
C VAL A 159 3.83 -4.89 2.13
N ALA A 160 4.77 -5.71 2.61
CA ALA A 160 4.54 -6.64 3.71
C ALA A 160 4.15 -5.90 5.00
N LYS A 161 4.88 -4.83 5.34
CA LYS A 161 4.59 -3.97 6.50
C LYS A 161 3.22 -3.30 6.38
N LEU A 162 2.97 -2.60 5.27
CA LEU A 162 1.68 -1.94 5.02
C LEU A 162 0.52 -2.94 5.03
N GLY A 163 0.72 -4.15 4.51
CA GLY A 163 -0.28 -5.21 4.55
C GLY A 163 -0.60 -5.67 5.98
N ALA A 164 0.40 -5.72 6.86
CA ALA A 164 0.18 -6.00 8.28
C ALA A 164 -0.56 -4.84 8.97
N ASP A 165 -0.18 -3.59 8.67
CA ASP A 165 -0.82 -2.39 9.23
C ASP A 165 -2.29 -2.28 8.78
N VAL A 166 -2.59 -2.59 7.52
CA VAL A 166 -3.97 -2.65 7.00
C VAL A 166 -4.80 -3.65 7.80
N ARG A 167 -4.31 -4.89 7.98
CA ARG A 167 -5.03 -5.94 8.72
C ARG A 167 -5.28 -5.55 10.17
N ARG A 168 -4.23 -5.08 10.85
CA ARG A 168 -4.31 -4.65 12.25
C ARG A 168 -5.33 -3.53 12.44
N PHE A 169 -5.36 -2.55 11.53
CA PHE A 169 -6.33 -1.47 11.62
C PHE A 169 -7.75 -1.93 11.33
N ASP A 170 -7.94 -2.77 10.30
CA ASP A 170 -9.26 -3.32 9.97
C ASP A 170 -9.84 -4.12 11.16
N GLU A 171 -9.00 -4.89 11.88
CA GLU A 171 -9.39 -5.59 13.11
C GLU A 171 -9.93 -4.64 14.19
N HIS A 172 -9.28 -3.48 14.39
CA HIS A 172 -9.73 -2.48 15.36
C HIS A 172 -11.02 -1.75 14.93
N LEU A 173 -11.33 -1.71 13.63
CA LEU A 173 -12.55 -1.08 13.11
C LEU A 173 -13.78 -1.99 13.15
N VAL A 174 -13.62 -3.31 13.22
CA VAL A 174 -14.76 -4.25 13.14
C VAL A 174 -15.84 -3.91 14.17
N GLN A 175 -15.48 -3.84 15.46
CA GLN A 175 -16.45 -3.64 16.53
C GLN A 175 -17.13 -2.26 16.46
N PRO A 176 -16.39 -1.13 16.36
CA PRO A 176 -17.03 0.19 16.21
C PRO A 176 -17.98 0.29 15.01
N LEU A 177 -17.66 -0.35 13.88
CA LEU A 177 -18.54 -0.35 12.71
C LEU A 177 -19.81 -1.17 12.92
N LEU A 178 -19.73 -2.29 13.62
CA LEU A 178 -20.90 -3.08 14.02
C LEU A 178 -21.80 -2.27 14.97
N ASP A 179 -21.21 -1.65 15.99
CA ASP A 179 -21.93 -0.82 16.95
C ASP A 179 -22.62 0.35 16.26
N MET A 180 -21.91 1.04 15.35
CA MET A 180 -22.46 2.14 14.57
C MET A 180 -23.66 1.70 13.72
N LYS A 181 -23.54 0.55 13.04
CA LYS A 181 -24.64 -0.02 12.23
C LYS A 181 -25.84 -0.35 13.11
N GLN A 182 -25.63 -0.98 14.26
CA GLN A 182 -26.70 -1.33 15.20
C GLN A 182 -27.40 -0.06 15.72
N LEU A 183 -26.64 0.89 16.25
CA LEU A 183 -27.17 2.14 16.80
C LEU A 183 -27.93 2.96 15.74
N THR A 184 -27.45 2.97 14.50
CA THR A 184 -28.14 3.64 13.38
C THR A 184 -29.49 3.00 13.10
N GLY A 185 -29.56 1.66 13.10
CA GLY A 185 -30.82 0.92 12.93
C GLY A 185 -31.79 1.16 14.08
N GLU A 186 -31.31 1.11 15.32
CA GLU A 186 -32.12 1.40 16.51
C GLU A 186 -32.62 2.85 16.53
N LEU A 187 -31.78 3.80 16.11
CA LEU A 187 -32.13 5.21 16.02
C LEU A 187 -33.24 5.44 14.99
N ALA A 188 -33.19 4.80 13.82
CA ALA A 188 -34.24 4.92 12.81
C ALA A 188 -35.61 4.50 13.38
N LEU A 189 -35.68 3.34 14.04
CA LEU A 189 -36.90 2.86 14.69
C LEU A 189 -37.36 3.77 15.84
N ALA A 190 -36.42 4.31 16.64
CA ALA A 190 -36.74 5.22 17.73
C ALA A 190 -37.28 6.57 17.22
N VAL A 191 -36.79 7.06 16.09
CA VAL A 191 -37.27 8.28 15.43
C VAL A 191 -38.70 8.09 14.92
N GLU A 192 -39.01 6.98 14.25
CA GLU A 192 -40.37 6.63 13.83
C GLU A 192 -41.33 6.53 15.03
N ALA A 193 -40.88 5.89 16.11
CA ALA A 193 -41.68 5.79 17.35
C ALA A 193 -41.91 7.16 18.01
N ARG A 194 -40.91 8.05 18.00
CA ARG A 194 -41.04 9.43 18.49
C ARG A 194 -42.03 10.23 17.65
N GLU A 195 -41.98 10.10 16.33
CA GLU A 195 -42.92 10.78 15.42
C GLU A 195 -44.36 10.32 15.62
N SER A 196 -44.56 9.01 15.75
CA SER A 196 -45.88 8.44 16.09
C SER A 196 -46.38 8.94 17.45
N ALA A 197 -45.51 9.03 18.46
CA ALA A 197 -45.87 9.58 19.78
C ALA A 197 -46.21 11.08 19.72
N ALA A 198 -45.47 11.85 18.90
CA ALA A 198 -45.74 13.26 18.67
C ALA A 198 -47.09 13.49 17.97
N GLU A 199 -47.44 12.63 17.01
CA GLU A 199 -48.74 12.67 16.33
C GLU A 199 -49.89 12.42 17.32
N PHE A 200 -49.77 11.41 18.20
CA PHE A 200 -50.79 11.18 19.23
C PHE A 200 -50.94 12.36 20.18
N ASP A 201 -49.85 12.99 20.60
CA ASP A 201 -49.91 14.17 21.48
C ASP A 201 -50.58 15.37 20.79
N LEU A 202 -50.26 15.60 19.51
CA LEU A 202 -50.89 16.64 18.70
C LEU A 202 -52.39 16.38 18.52
N ARG A 203 -52.77 15.14 18.15
CA ARG A 203 -54.17 14.74 17.98
C ARG A 203 -54.96 14.80 19.28
N PHE A 204 -54.34 14.45 20.40
CA PHE A 204 -54.95 14.55 21.72
C PHE A 204 -55.26 16.02 22.08
N LYS A 205 -54.31 16.92 21.86
CA LYS A 205 -54.46 18.37 22.08
C LYS A 205 -55.50 19.01 21.15
N ALA A 206 -55.61 18.54 19.92
CA ALA A 206 -56.57 19.03 18.93
C ALA A 206 -57.99 18.46 19.09
N SER A 207 -58.19 17.43 19.92
CA SER A 207 -59.48 16.75 20.06
C SER A 207 -60.51 17.61 20.82
N PRO A 208 -61.70 17.85 20.24
CA PRO A 208 -62.68 18.80 20.80
C PRO A 208 -63.38 18.26 22.05
N ASP A 209 -63.63 16.95 22.11
CA ASP A 209 -64.44 16.32 23.15
C ASP A 209 -63.69 15.20 23.92
N ALA A 210 -64.27 14.79 25.06
CA ALA A 210 -63.67 13.80 25.95
C ALA A 210 -63.65 12.37 25.36
N ILE A 211 -64.58 12.03 24.46
CA ILE A 211 -64.64 10.71 23.82
C ILE A 211 -63.50 10.59 22.81
N SER A 212 -63.33 11.59 21.95
CA SER A 212 -62.22 11.66 20.98
C SER A 212 -60.86 11.61 21.66
N ARG A 213 -60.68 12.33 22.78
CA ARG A 213 -59.47 12.26 23.60
C ARG A 213 -59.19 10.85 24.12
N ARG A 214 -60.22 10.13 24.59
CA ARG A 214 -60.11 8.75 25.08
C ARG A 214 -59.72 7.77 23.97
N VAL A 215 -60.23 7.96 22.74
CA VAL A 215 -59.84 7.14 21.58
C VAL A 215 -58.35 7.31 21.28
N VAL A 216 -57.85 8.54 21.26
CA VAL A 216 -56.41 8.82 21.04
C VAL A 216 -55.54 8.20 22.14
N GLN A 217 -55.95 8.34 23.41
CA GLN A 217 -55.26 7.71 24.53
C GLN A 217 -55.23 6.18 24.42
N GLN A 218 -56.34 5.55 24.02
CA GLN A 218 -56.39 4.11 23.82
C GLN A 218 -55.46 3.64 22.69
N GLN A 219 -55.39 4.39 21.58
CA GLN A 219 -54.46 4.09 20.48
C GLN A 219 -52.99 4.23 20.92
N CYS A 220 -52.67 5.27 21.67
CA CYS A 220 -51.34 5.46 22.26
C CYS A 220 -50.99 4.32 23.23
N PHE A 221 -51.94 3.91 24.08
CA PHE A 221 -51.77 2.78 24.99
C PHE A 221 -51.53 1.46 24.24
N ASN A 222 -52.27 1.21 23.17
CA ASN A 222 -52.08 -0.02 22.38
C ASN A 222 -50.70 -0.08 21.72
N LEU A 223 -50.17 1.06 21.27
CA LEU A 223 -48.86 1.09 20.59
C LEU A 223 -47.67 1.14 21.57
N PHE A 224 -47.79 1.91 22.65
CA PHE A 224 -46.68 2.22 23.55
C PHE A 224 -46.85 1.72 24.99
N GLY A 225 -48.01 1.16 25.35
CA GLY A 225 -48.34 0.76 26.72
C GLY A 225 -48.52 1.94 27.68
N LEU A 226 -48.72 3.16 27.17
CA LEU A 226 -48.82 4.39 27.93
C LEU A 226 -50.12 5.13 27.61
N ASP A 227 -50.89 5.46 28.64
CA ASP A 227 -52.17 6.18 28.58
C ASP A 227 -52.02 7.70 28.48
N ASN A 228 -50.84 8.23 28.84
CA ASN A 228 -50.48 9.64 28.74
C ASN A 228 -49.62 9.92 27.49
N THR A 229 -50.17 10.68 26.54
CA THR A 229 -49.52 11.01 25.25
C THR A 229 -48.26 11.85 25.40
N ASP A 230 -48.27 12.87 26.26
CA ASP A 230 -47.09 13.71 26.54
C ASP A 230 -45.97 12.88 27.20
N LYS A 231 -46.33 11.98 28.12
CA LYS A 231 -45.36 11.06 28.73
C LYS A 231 -44.75 10.10 27.69
N ALA A 232 -45.58 9.54 26.80
CA ALA A 232 -45.10 8.69 25.71
C ALA A 232 -44.12 9.44 24.81
N PHE A 233 -44.46 10.66 24.39
CA PHE A 233 -43.57 11.52 23.60
C PHE A 233 -42.24 11.80 24.31
N ARG A 234 -42.26 12.22 25.58
CA ARG A 234 -41.02 12.51 26.35
C ARG A 234 -40.10 11.30 26.45
N ILE A 235 -40.65 10.11 26.70
CA ILE A 235 -39.86 8.87 26.79
C ILE A 235 -39.22 8.56 25.44
N LYS A 236 -39.99 8.60 24.35
CA LYS A 236 -39.46 8.31 23.00
C LYS A 236 -38.44 9.36 22.54
N ASN A 237 -38.67 10.64 22.87
CA ASN A 237 -37.68 11.68 22.60
C ASN A 237 -36.38 11.46 23.37
N GLY A 238 -36.45 11.10 24.66
CA GLY A 238 -35.26 10.76 25.45
C GLY A 238 -34.50 9.53 24.93
N GLN A 239 -35.21 8.54 24.37
CA GLN A 239 -34.58 7.39 23.70
C GLN A 239 -33.79 7.83 22.46
N VAL A 240 -34.38 8.67 21.61
CA VAL A 240 -33.70 9.24 20.43
C VAL A 240 -32.44 10.01 20.84
N GLU A 241 -32.53 10.92 21.81
CA GLU A 241 -31.37 11.69 22.29
C GLU A 241 -30.27 10.79 22.87
N SER A 242 -30.64 9.72 23.59
CA SER A 242 -29.68 8.78 24.14
C SER A 242 -28.95 8.01 23.04
N LEU A 243 -29.67 7.53 22.03
CA LEU A 243 -29.10 6.82 20.89
C LEU A 243 -28.21 7.73 20.05
N GLN A 244 -28.62 8.98 19.79
CA GLN A 244 -27.79 9.98 19.12
C GLN A 244 -26.48 10.24 19.85
N ARG A 245 -26.52 10.40 21.19
CA ARG A 245 -25.30 10.57 22.00
C ARG A 245 -24.39 9.36 21.94
N ASN A 246 -24.95 8.15 21.93
CA ASN A 246 -24.16 6.92 21.83
C ASN A 246 -23.53 6.76 20.44
N LEU A 247 -24.27 7.08 19.39
CA LEU A 247 -23.78 7.07 18.01
C LEU A 247 -22.61 8.08 17.86
N ALA A 248 -22.76 9.30 18.37
CA ALA A 248 -21.70 10.31 18.36
C ALA A 248 -20.42 9.85 19.10
N LYS A 249 -20.54 9.06 20.17
CA LYS A 249 -19.39 8.47 20.86
C LYS A 249 -18.67 7.45 19.98
N VAL A 250 -19.41 6.59 19.28
CA VAL A 250 -18.81 5.60 18.36
C VAL A 250 -18.13 6.30 17.19
N GLU A 251 -18.75 7.34 16.61
CA GLU A 251 -18.12 8.17 15.57
C GLU A 251 -16.82 8.82 16.06
N THR A 252 -16.82 9.33 17.30
CA THR A 252 -15.62 9.90 17.93
C THR A 252 -14.52 8.84 18.05
N ILE A 253 -14.85 7.62 18.50
CA ILE A 253 -13.90 6.51 18.60
C ILE A 253 -13.30 6.18 17.23
N ILE A 254 -14.12 6.06 16.19
CA ILE A 254 -13.64 5.78 14.82
C ILE A 254 -12.69 6.89 14.35
N THR A 255 -13.08 8.15 14.56
CA THR A 255 -12.28 9.32 14.18
C THR A 255 -10.94 9.35 14.92
N GLU A 256 -10.94 9.03 16.22
CA GLU A 256 -9.73 8.98 17.04
C GLU A 256 -8.79 7.84 16.59
N LEU A 257 -9.34 6.67 16.25
CA LEU A 257 -8.57 5.55 15.69
C LEU A 257 -7.90 5.96 14.37
N GLN A 258 -8.64 6.59 13.45
CA GLN A 258 -8.08 7.09 12.20
C GLN A 258 -7.00 8.15 12.44
N LYS A 259 -7.27 9.11 13.32
CA LYS A 259 -6.31 10.16 13.68
C LYS A 259 -5.06 9.56 14.30
N ARG A 260 -5.17 8.47 15.06
CA ARG A 260 -4.01 7.78 15.64
C ARG A 260 -3.10 7.18 14.58
N GLU A 261 -3.66 6.36 13.71
CA GLU A 261 -2.88 5.62 12.72
C GLU A 261 -2.33 6.49 11.58
N SER A 262 -3.01 7.61 11.28
CA SER A 262 -2.57 8.55 10.23
C SER A 262 -1.47 9.52 10.68
N ARG A 263 -1.07 9.51 11.95
CA ARG A 263 0.00 10.40 12.43
C ARG A 263 1.35 9.96 11.87
N GLY A 264 2.00 10.88 11.16
CA GLY A 264 3.46 10.85 11.03
C GLY A 264 4.06 11.32 12.35
N ILE A 265 4.60 10.40 13.14
CA ILE A 265 5.38 10.73 14.33
C ILE A 265 6.85 10.52 13.97
N THR A 266 7.65 11.57 14.09
CA THR A 266 9.11 11.52 13.87
C THR A 266 9.87 11.62 15.18
N ARG A 267 9.33 12.38 16.14
CA ARG A 267 9.91 12.59 17.47
C ARG A 267 8.86 12.59 18.57
N LEU A 268 9.20 11.99 19.72
CA LEU A 268 8.47 12.09 20.98
C LEU A 268 9.34 12.77 22.04
N VAL A 269 8.90 13.93 22.53
CA VAL A 269 9.52 14.63 23.65
C VAL A 269 8.71 14.33 24.91
N ILE A 270 9.34 13.70 25.88
CA ILE A 270 8.70 13.26 27.12
C ILE A 270 9.11 14.18 28.25
N ASP A 271 8.12 14.74 28.93
CA ASP A 271 8.32 15.43 30.20
C ASP A 271 8.57 14.40 31.31
N GLY A 272 9.84 14.07 31.48
CA GLY A 272 10.30 13.06 32.41
C GLY A 272 9.95 13.43 33.85
N THR A 273 10.10 14.70 34.24
CA THR A 273 9.74 15.14 35.60
C THR A 273 8.27 14.91 35.86
N ASN A 274 7.38 15.30 34.94
CA ASN A 274 5.95 15.17 35.13
C ASN A 274 5.52 13.71 35.32
N LEU A 275 6.06 12.82 34.48
CA LEU A 275 5.78 11.38 34.50
C LEU A 275 6.43 10.63 35.68
N CYS A 276 7.33 11.26 36.44
CA CYS A 276 7.86 10.70 37.68
C CYS A 276 6.91 10.79 38.88
N TYR A 277 5.72 11.36 38.68
CA TYR A 277 4.72 11.52 39.72
C TYR A 277 3.40 10.88 39.34
N ARG A 278 2.76 10.26 40.32
CA ARG A 278 1.42 9.69 40.21
C ARG A 278 0.41 10.53 40.98
N GLY A 279 -0.81 10.60 40.47
CA GLY A 279 -1.91 11.33 41.09
C GLY A 279 -1.89 12.82 40.77
N ARG A 280 -2.93 13.53 41.20
CA ARG A 280 -3.06 14.98 41.03
C ARG A 280 -2.85 15.69 42.35
N ASN A 281 -2.39 16.94 42.30
CA ASN A 281 -2.27 17.78 43.49
C ASN A 281 -3.62 17.82 44.23
N PRO A 282 -3.63 17.68 45.58
CA PRO A 282 -2.47 17.60 46.49
C PRO A 282 -1.89 16.19 46.69
N ASN A 283 -2.54 15.14 46.18
CA ASN A 283 -2.16 13.73 46.40
C ASN A 283 -1.06 13.23 45.43
N ARG A 284 -0.19 14.14 44.96
CA ARG A 284 0.86 13.83 43.99
C ARG A 284 1.97 13.07 44.72
N LYS A 285 2.20 11.81 44.32
CA LYS A 285 3.23 10.93 44.90
C LYS A 285 4.36 10.73 43.90
N PHE A 286 5.60 10.99 44.32
CA PHE A 286 6.77 10.64 43.53
C PHE A 286 6.92 9.12 43.44
N ILE A 287 6.99 8.60 42.22
CA ILE A 287 7.16 7.17 41.94
C ILE A 287 8.54 6.87 41.32
N GLY A 288 9.43 7.86 41.27
CA GLY A 288 10.65 7.77 40.50
C GLY A 288 10.32 7.55 39.04
N VAL A 289 11.15 6.78 38.35
CA VAL A 289 11.13 6.71 36.87
C VAL A 289 10.55 5.40 36.35
N VAL A 290 9.99 4.61 37.26
CA VAL A 290 9.50 3.26 36.99
C VAL A 290 8.49 3.26 35.84
N ALA A 291 7.61 4.26 35.76
CA ALA A 291 6.68 4.40 34.66
C ALA A 291 7.37 4.65 33.32
N LEU A 292 8.41 5.49 33.29
CA LEU A 292 9.19 5.79 32.07
C LEU A 292 9.97 4.55 31.59
N THR A 293 10.62 3.82 32.50
CA THR A 293 11.39 2.60 32.15
C THR A 293 10.55 1.51 31.49
N HIS A 294 9.23 1.49 31.75
CA HIS A 294 8.30 0.55 31.12
C HIS A 294 7.59 1.15 29.90
N LEU A 295 7.29 2.46 29.91
CA LEU A 295 6.63 3.13 28.79
C LEU A 295 7.53 3.22 27.56
N VAL A 296 8.80 3.59 27.73
CA VAL A 296 9.71 3.88 26.61
C VAL A 296 9.94 2.67 25.70
N PRO A 297 10.21 1.44 26.22
CA PRO A 297 10.31 0.25 25.37
C PRO A 297 9.04 -0.02 24.56
N ILE A 298 7.85 0.19 25.16
CA ILE A 298 6.57 0.04 24.46
C ILE A 298 6.44 1.08 23.35
N LEU A 299 6.85 2.33 23.60
CA LEU A 299 6.86 3.37 22.56
C LEU A 299 7.80 3.03 21.41
N GLN A 300 9.00 2.52 21.70
CA GLN A 300 9.96 2.10 20.66
C GLN A 300 9.43 0.92 19.82
N GLN A 301 8.69 -0.01 20.43
CA GLN A 301 8.06 -1.12 19.73
C GLN A 301 6.90 -0.66 18.84
N LEU A 302 6.04 0.23 19.36
CA LEU A 302 4.88 0.73 18.62
C LEU A 302 5.26 1.71 17.51
N TRP A 303 6.33 2.48 17.72
CA TRP A 303 6.79 3.55 16.83
C TRP A 303 8.28 3.36 16.49
N PRO A 304 8.63 2.31 15.73
CA PRO A 304 10.01 2.01 15.41
C PRO A 304 10.64 3.12 14.56
N GLY A 305 11.85 3.55 14.93
CA GLY A 305 12.59 4.61 14.25
C GLY A 305 12.23 6.04 14.69
N VAL A 306 11.30 6.21 15.62
CA VAL A 306 11.00 7.50 16.24
C VAL A 306 12.08 7.89 17.23
N GLU A 307 12.52 9.15 17.14
CA GLU A 307 13.44 9.74 18.12
C GLU A 307 12.70 10.01 19.44
N ILE A 308 13.22 9.49 20.55
CA ILE A 308 12.63 9.72 21.88
C ILE A 308 13.60 10.54 22.71
N ILE A 309 13.14 11.71 23.16
CA ILE A 309 13.90 12.62 24.03
C ILE A 309 13.16 12.73 25.36
N ILE A 310 13.81 12.38 26.46
CA ILE A 310 13.25 12.52 27.82
C ILE A 310 13.90 13.72 28.49
N CYS A 311 13.09 14.74 28.79
CA CYS A 311 13.54 15.97 29.43
C CYS A 311 13.28 15.92 30.93
N PHE A 312 14.27 16.28 31.74
CA PHE A 312 14.13 16.39 33.19
C PHE A 312 14.45 17.81 33.66
N ASP A 313 13.65 18.30 34.60
CA ASP A 313 13.95 19.51 35.36
C ASP A 313 15.27 19.36 36.12
N PRO A 314 15.99 20.47 36.35
CA PRO A 314 17.24 20.46 37.11
C PRO A 314 17.08 19.74 38.46
N GLY A 315 17.90 18.72 38.70
CA GLY A 315 17.94 18.00 39.97
C GLY A 315 16.88 16.90 40.14
N THR A 316 15.97 16.71 39.18
CA THR A 316 15.00 15.60 39.22
C THR A 316 15.71 14.24 39.17
N LEU A 317 16.76 14.12 38.34
CA LEU A 317 17.58 12.90 38.28
C LEU A 317 18.36 12.65 39.57
N LYS A 318 18.84 13.70 40.23
CA LYS A 318 19.50 13.58 41.55
C LYS A 318 18.54 13.09 42.63
N ASN A 319 17.30 13.57 42.60
CA ASN A 319 16.24 13.13 43.51
C ASN A 319 15.76 11.70 43.22
N SER A 320 15.85 11.25 41.96
CA SER A 320 15.52 9.89 41.56
C SER A 320 16.65 8.89 41.78
N ALA A 321 17.89 9.32 42.03
CA ALA A 321 19.08 8.45 42.16
C ALA A 321 18.94 7.29 43.18
N LYS A 322 18.15 7.46 44.26
CA LYS A 322 17.87 6.35 45.21
C LYS A 322 16.93 5.28 44.64
N LEU A 323 16.03 5.67 43.75
CA LEU A 323 15.08 4.81 43.03
C LEU A 323 15.60 4.46 41.62
N TRP A 324 16.71 5.07 41.20
CA TRP A 324 17.34 4.90 39.90
C TRP A 324 18.87 5.02 39.95
N PRO A 325 19.58 4.06 40.57
CA PRO A 325 21.04 4.14 40.72
C PRO A 325 21.80 4.08 39.39
N ASP A 326 21.22 3.42 38.38
CA ASP A 326 21.79 3.18 37.05
C ASP A 326 20.96 3.83 35.92
N GLY A 327 20.44 5.03 36.21
CA GLY A 327 19.76 5.98 35.31
C GLY A 327 19.71 5.62 33.83
N GLU A 328 20.77 6.04 33.16
CA GLU A 328 20.91 6.03 31.71
C GLU A 328 21.07 4.62 31.13
N LYS A 329 21.53 3.65 31.92
CA LYS A 329 21.77 2.27 31.47
C LYS A 329 20.47 1.49 31.20
N HIS A 330 19.34 1.97 31.71
CA HIS A 330 18.04 1.31 31.55
C HIS A 330 17.36 1.62 30.22
N PHE A 331 17.80 2.66 29.52
CA PHE A 331 17.28 2.97 28.20
C PHE A 331 18.26 2.54 27.12
N HIS A 332 17.70 2.08 26.01
CA HIS A 332 18.48 1.81 24.81
C HIS A 332 19.22 3.09 24.37
N HIS A 333 20.41 2.95 23.78
CA HIS A 333 21.25 4.09 23.34
C HIS A 333 20.57 5.03 22.34
N SER A 334 19.43 4.63 21.78
CA SER A 334 18.61 5.42 20.86
C SER A 334 17.67 6.41 21.55
N VAL A 335 17.62 6.41 22.89
CA VAL A 335 16.81 7.34 23.69
C VAL A 335 17.74 8.42 24.22
N GLN A 336 17.43 9.67 23.93
CA GLN A 336 18.19 10.80 24.44
C GLN A 336 17.60 11.24 25.79
N ILE A 337 18.46 11.35 26.80
CA ILE A 337 18.08 11.92 28.09
C ILE A 337 18.69 13.31 28.17
N HIS A 338 17.87 14.30 28.48
CA HIS A 338 18.28 15.70 28.57
C HIS A 338 17.90 16.27 29.93
N GLU A 339 18.88 16.53 30.79
CA GLU A 339 18.67 17.31 32.01
C GLU A 339 18.85 18.80 31.68
N ILE A 340 17.80 19.60 31.90
CA ILE A 340 17.82 21.02 31.58
C ILE A 340 18.77 21.75 32.53
N ALA A 341 19.52 22.71 31.98
CA ALA A 341 20.47 23.52 32.75
C ALA A 341 19.74 24.39 33.80
N GLN A 342 20.39 24.61 34.94
CA GLN A 342 19.88 25.51 35.98
C GLN A 342 19.66 26.92 35.41
N GLY A 343 18.46 27.47 35.59
CA GLY A 343 18.08 28.80 35.11
C GLY A 343 17.17 28.81 33.88
N ASN A 344 17.06 27.71 33.15
CA ASN A 344 16.09 27.53 32.07
C ASN A 344 14.81 26.85 32.58
N THR A 345 13.67 27.13 31.95
CA THR A 345 12.42 26.41 32.23
C THR A 345 12.35 25.14 31.41
N ALA A 346 12.00 24.02 32.04
CA ALA A 346 11.82 22.75 31.33
C ALA A 346 10.69 22.85 30.30
N ASP A 347 9.62 23.53 30.66
CA ASP A 347 8.45 23.73 29.83
C ASP A 347 8.78 24.36 28.48
N GLU A 348 9.60 25.43 28.45
CA GLU A 348 10.01 26.07 27.20
C GLU A 348 10.85 25.11 26.34
N THR A 349 11.82 24.44 26.97
CA THR A 349 12.71 23.50 26.27
C THR A 349 11.93 22.33 25.64
N ILE A 350 10.98 21.76 26.37
CA ILE A 350 10.12 20.67 25.90
C ILE A 350 9.29 21.10 24.69
N ILE A 351 8.71 22.29 24.74
CA ILE A 351 7.88 22.83 23.64
C ILE A 351 8.73 23.15 22.40
N GLU A 352 9.92 23.72 22.57
CA GLU A 352 10.82 24.03 21.45
C GLU A 352 11.37 22.77 20.77
N LEU A 353 11.71 21.73 21.55
CA LEU A 353 12.17 20.43 21.03
C LEU A 353 11.11 19.67 20.23
N ALA A 354 9.84 20.03 20.40
CA ALA A 354 8.69 19.45 19.70
C ALA A 354 8.06 20.40 18.68
N SER A 355 8.77 21.45 18.26
CA SER A 355 8.24 22.51 17.39
C SER A 355 7.85 22.03 16.00
N GLY A 356 8.42 20.94 15.49
CA GLY A 356 8.12 20.36 14.18
C GLY A 356 6.69 19.81 14.05
N GLU A 357 6.20 19.69 12.81
CA GLU A 357 4.80 19.29 12.51
C GLU A 357 4.48 17.85 12.91
N THR A 358 5.50 16.99 12.95
CA THR A 358 5.39 15.55 13.24
C THR A 358 6.00 15.16 14.58
N GLU A 359 6.24 16.16 15.43
CA GLU A 359 6.85 16.00 16.75
C GLU A 359 5.75 16.13 17.81
N TYR A 360 5.79 15.33 18.87
CA TYR A 360 4.73 15.30 19.88
C TYR A 360 5.30 15.30 21.29
N VAL A 361 4.53 15.83 22.23
CA VAL A 361 4.91 15.92 23.64
C VAL A 361 4.11 14.91 24.46
N ILE A 362 4.73 14.25 25.42
CA ILE A 362 4.04 13.48 26.47
C ILE A 362 4.22 14.20 27.80
N SER A 363 3.15 14.81 28.30
CA SER A 363 3.11 15.47 29.62
C SER A 363 1.66 15.58 30.12
N ASN A 364 1.47 15.57 31.44
CA ASN A 364 0.21 15.96 32.05
C ASN A 364 0.10 17.47 32.32
N ASP A 365 1.16 18.24 32.08
CA ASP A 365 1.05 19.69 32.10
C ASP A 365 0.17 20.20 30.95
N THR A 366 -0.48 21.33 31.20
CA THR A 366 -1.27 22.06 30.21
C THR A 366 -0.45 23.11 29.46
N PHE A 367 0.77 23.43 29.89
CA PHE A 367 1.63 24.45 29.29
C PHE A 367 0.89 25.77 29.06
N ARG A 368 0.27 26.32 30.12
CA ARG A 368 -0.64 27.48 30.02
C ARG A 368 0.01 28.72 29.43
N ASP A 369 1.31 28.88 29.62
CA ASP A 369 2.05 30.04 29.11
C ASP A 369 2.47 29.88 27.64
N PHE A 370 2.33 28.68 27.07
CA PHE A 370 2.75 28.33 25.71
C PHE A 370 1.60 27.98 24.76
N GLN A 371 0.36 28.41 25.06
CA GLN A 371 -0.84 28.08 24.26
C GLN A 371 -0.76 28.51 22.80
N SER A 372 0.06 29.52 22.48
CA SER A 372 0.28 30.00 21.11
C SER A 372 1.27 29.15 20.32
N ARG A 373 2.09 28.32 20.99
CA ARG A 373 3.11 27.50 20.35
C ARG A 373 2.47 26.29 19.64
N PRO A 374 3.01 25.87 18.48
CA PRO A 374 2.42 24.81 17.66
C PRO A 374 2.03 23.53 18.43
N PRO A 375 2.88 22.95 19.32
CA PRO A 375 2.54 21.68 19.97
C PRO A 375 1.31 21.75 20.85
N VAL A 376 1.11 22.88 21.53
CA VAL A 376 -0.04 23.10 22.42
C VAL A 376 -1.27 23.50 21.62
N LYS A 377 -1.11 24.45 20.69
CA LYS A 377 -2.19 24.97 19.83
C LYS A 377 -2.85 23.89 18.98
N GLU A 378 -2.06 22.96 18.47
CA GLU A 378 -2.53 21.88 17.58
C GLU A 378 -2.96 20.61 18.33
N GLY A 379 -2.86 20.61 19.67
CA GLY A 379 -3.21 19.46 20.49
C GLY A 379 -2.25 18.28 20.31
N ARG A 380 -0.96 18.55 20.11
CA ARG A 380 0.12 17.55 20.01
C ARG A 380 0.74 17.20 21.37
N VAL A 381 0.11 17.62 22.47
CA VAL A 381 0.48 17.24 23.84
C VAL A 381 -0.42 16.09 24.31
N PHE A 382 0.17 14.92 24.50
CA PHE A 382 -0.49 13.71 24.98
C PHE A 382 -0.35 13.56 26.49
N LYS A 383 -1.48 13.32 27.14
CA LYS A 383 -1.53 13.05 28.59
C LYS A 383 -1.27 11.58 28.86
N ALA A 384 -0.60 11.31 29.97
CA ALA A 384 -0.33 9.99 30.48
C ALA A 384 -1.18 9.73 31.74
N ASP A 385 -2.00 8.67 31.72
CA ASP A 385 -2.70 8.21 32.91
C ASP A 385 -1.83 7.19 33.65
N ILE A 386 -1.43 7.53 34.88
CA ILE A 386 -0.53 6.72 35.70
C ILE A 386 -1.33 6.20 36.89
N THR A 387 -1.56 4.89 36.90
CA THR A 387 -2.24 4.19 37.99
C THR A 387 -1.23 3.56 38.94
N THR A 388 -1.70 2.68 39.84
CA THR A 388 -0.80 1.98 40.77
C THR A 388 0.25 1.15 40.06
N ASN A 389 -0.16 0.46 38.98
CA ASN A 389 0.65 -0.55 38.30
C ASN A 389 0.78 -0.29 36.80
N ASP A 390 0.13 0.73 36.26
CA ASP A 390 0.03 0.95 34.82
C ASP A 390 0.33 2.40 34.45
N ILE A 391 0.88 2.58 33.25
CA ILE A 391 0.95 3.87 32.55
C ILE A 391 0.29 3.70 31.18
N LEU A 392 -0.60 4.65 30.85
CA LEU A 392 -1.41 4.64 29.65
C LEU A 392 -1.24 5.96 28.91
N VAL A 393 -0.84 5.92 27.65
CA VAL A 393 -0.89 7.06 26.72
C VAL A 393 -1.85 6.69 25.60
N LEU A 394 -3.15 6.90 25.86
CA LEU A 394 -4.25 6.45 24.98
C LEU A 394 -4.10 6.93 23.53
N PRO A 395 -3.72 8.20 23.24
CA PRO A 395 -3.56 8.65 21.87
C PRO A 395 -2.47 7.89 21.09
N LEU A 396 -1.53 7.25 21.78
CA LEU A 396 -0.45 6.44 21.20
C LEU A 396 -0.69 4.93 21.30
N ALA A 397 -1.82 4.51 21.87
CA ALA A 397 -2.11 3.12 22.24
C ALA A 397 -0.99 2.47 23.09
N ALA A 398 -0.22 3.28 23.83
CA ALA A 398 0.86 2.80 24.65
C ALA A 398 0.34 2.45 26.04
N HIS A 399 0.52 1.20 26.44
CA HIS A 399 0.18 0.68 27.77
C HIS A 399 1.35 -0.11 28.30
N ALA A 400 1.83 0.25 29.49
CA ALA A 400 2.89 -0.49 30.15
C ALA A 400 2.53 -0.78 31.61
N ARG A 401 2.81 -2.00 32.06
CA ARG A 401 2.63 -2.44 33.46
C ARG A 401 3.95 -2.45 34.19
N PHE A 402 3.97 -1.94 35.42
CA PHE A 402 5.16 -1.83 36.28
C PHE A 402 4.92 -2.20 37.75
N GLY A 403 3.82 -2.90 38.06
CA GLY A 403 3.50 -3.37 39.41
C GLY A 403 4.34 -4.55 39.90
N SER A 404 4.73 -4.53 41.18
CA SER A 404 5.50 -5.57 41.86
C SER A 404 4.72 -6.88 42.04
N SER A 405 4.91 -7.82 41.11
CA SER A 405 4.71 -9.26 41.34
C SER A 405 5.55 -10.09 40.35
N GLN A 406 6.87 -10.06 40.51
CA GLN A 406 7.64 -11.28 40.34
C GLN A 406 7.70 -11.93 41.71
N SER A 407 6.84 -12.91 41.96
CA SER A 407 7.07 -13.86 43.04
C SER A 407 8.38 -14.56 42.73
N VAL A 408 9.40 -14.32 43.55
CA VAL A 408 10.54 -15.22 43.68
C VAL A 408 9.95 -16.63 43.87
N PRO A 409 10.30 -17.64 43.04
CA PRO A 409 9.87 -19.00 43.32
C PRO A 409 10.41 -19.34 44.71
N SER A 410 9.48 -19.57 45.65
CA SER A 410 9.81 -20.06 46.98
C SER A 410 10.65 -21.33 46.81
N PRO A 411 11.82 -21.45 47.46
CA PRO A 411 12.57 -22.69 47.40
C PRO A 411 11.67 -23.78 47.99
N ALA A 412 11.44 -24.82 47.18
CA ALA A 412 10.68 -25.99 47.57
C ALA A 412 11.16 -26.46 48.95
N ILE A 413 10.23 -26.46 49.91
CA ILE A 413 10.40 -27.16 51.18
C ILE A 413 10.60 -28.63 50.81
N ALA A 414 11.82 -29.13 50.98
CA ALA A 414 12.12 -30.54 50.96
C ALA A 414 11.37 -31.16 52.14
N VAL A 415 10.29 -31.90 51.85
CA VAL A 415 9.66 -32.78 52.81
C VAL A 415 10.62 -33.96 53.01
N GLU A 416 11.23 -34.00 54.19
CA GLU A 416 11.91 -35.19 54.72
C GLU A 416 10.93 -36.37 54.71
N SER A 417 11.30 -37.42 53.98
CA SER A 417 10.74 -38.75 54.13
C SER A 417 11.16 -39.31 55.48
N ALA A 418 10.23 -39.35 56.43
CA ALA A 418 10.38 -40.13 57.64
C ALA A 418 10.16 -41.62 57.33
N ASP A 419 11.22 -42.41 57.48
CA ASP A 419 11.14 -43.83 57.76
C ASP A 419 10.36 -44.08 59.06
N ALA A 420 9.37 -44.97 59.00
CA ALA A 420 8.97 -45.84 60.12
C ALA A 420 7.98 -46.93 59.65
N SER A 421 8.55 -48.07 59.25
CA SER A 421 8.18 -49.43 59.65
C SER A 421 6.69 -49.81 59.83
N THR A 422 6.19 -50.70 58.96
CA THR A 422 5.73 -52.05 59.35
C THR A 422 5.65 -52.98 58.16
#